data_AF-A0A2S0JZ71-F1
#
_entry.id   AF-A0A2S0JZ71-F1
#
_cell.length_a   1.000
_cell.length_b   1.000
_cell.length_c   1.000
_cell.angle_alpha   90.00
_cell.angle_beta   90.00
_cell.angle_gamma   90.00
#
_symmetry.space_group_name_H-M   'P 1'
#
loop_
_entity.id
_entity.type
_entity.pdbx_description
1 polymer ?
#
loop_
_entity_poly.entity_id
_entity_poly.type
_entity_poly.pdbx_seq_one_letter_code
_entity_poly.pdbx_strand_id
1 'polypeptide(L)'
;MKHSQLLIDSLIHPKKLAAYRLLPIGKVIQYTFLLITIVTVFSFGRFSTDMSVNTLDISGITEYIDQIKWLLYPVTFIMLFVLTTMLVFGQIALYALAGLFILKVMKRRGEYRHIWRTTTFAITWATILSMLAEFVPTARTILSILSLLLTITLLIIAFTKYPKQPISK
;
A
#
# COMPACT_ATOMS: atom_id res chain seq x y z
N MET A 1 4.25 -0.59 21.04
CA MET A 1 3.04 -0.63 20.19
C MET A 1 3.06 -1.93 19.42
N LYS A 2 2.00 -2.73 19.55
CA LYS A 2 1.85 -3.98 18.81
C LYS A 2 1.53 -3.68 17.34
N HIS A 3 1.93 -4.53 16.40
CA HIS A 3 1.67 -4.33 14.96
C HIS A 3 0.17 -4.25 14.63
N SER A 4 -0.68 -4.97 15.37
CA SER A 4 -2.14 -4.89 15.26
C SER A 4 -2.70 -3.50 15.62
N GLN A 5 -2.15 -2.86 16.65
CA GLN A 5 -2.56 -1.51 17.05
C GLN A 5 -2.22 -0.47 15.98
N LEU A 6 -1.07 -0.63 15.30
CA LEU A 6 -0.67 0.24 14.19
C LEU A 6 -1.60 0.11 12.98
N LEU A 7 -2.05 -1.10 12.65
CA LEU A 7 -3.05 -1.30 11.60
C LEU A 7 -4.36 -0.60 11.96
N ILE A 8 -4.88 -0.88 13.16
CA ILE A 8 -6.16 -0.33 13.63
C ILE A 8 -6.11 1.21 13.71
N ASP A 9 -5.04 1.79 14.24
CA ASP A 9 -4.92 3.24 14.32
C ASP A 9 -4.72 3.90 12.94
N SER A 10 -4.00 3.25 12.01
CA SER A 10 -3.86 3.75 10.62
C SER A 10 -5.20 3.80 9.89
N LEU A 11 -6.10 2.86 10.22
CA LEU A 11 -7.45 2.75 9.66
C LEU A 11 -8.42 3.76 10.28
N ILE A 12 -8.42 3.89 11.61
CA ILE A 12 -9.50 4.57 12.35
C ILE A 12 -9.16 6.03 12.65
N HIS A 13 -7.87 6.36 12.76
CA HIS A 13 -7.43 7.68 13.23
C HIS A 13 -6.45 8.34 12.25
N PRO A 14 -6.93 8.81 11.08
CA PRO A 14 -6.08 9.48 10.09
C PRO A 14 -5.39 10.73 10.65
N LYS A 15 -5.96 11.34 11.69
CA LYS A 15 -5.37 12.49 12.41
C LYS A 15 -4.12 12.12 13.22
N LYS A 16 -3.93 10.84 13.60
CA LYS A 16 -2.75 10.35 14.34
C LYS A 16 -1.58 10.00 13.41
N LEU A 17 -1.77 9.99 12.09
CA LEU A 17 -0.71 9.70 11.11
C LEU A 17 0.52 10.60 11.29
N ALA A 18 0.32 11.86 11.69
CA ALA A 18 1.40 12.79 11.97
C ALA A 18 2.31 12.38 13.14
N ALA A 19 1.80 11.59 14.10
CA ALA A 19 2.60 11.09 15.22
C ALA A 19 3.58 9.99 14.78
N TYR A 20 3.22 9.22 13.74
CA TYR A 20 4.04 8.11 13.25
C TYR A 20 5.33 8.52 12.55
N ARG A 21 5.51 9.81 12.25
CA ARG A 21 6.81 10.35 11.81
C ARG A 21 7.94 10.11 12.79
N LEU A 22 7.62 9.95 14.08
CA LEU A 22 8.58 9.75 15.18
C LEU A 22 8.91 8.27 15.42
N LEU A 23 8.22 7.34 14.75
CA LEU A 23 8.51 5.91 14.89
C LEU A 23 9.91 5.56 14.34
N PRO A 24 10.58 4.55 14.93
CA PRO A 24 11.84 4.04 14.40
C PRO A 24 11.60 3.39 13.03
N ILE A 25 12.55 3.56 12.11
CA ILE A 25 12.42 3.14 10.72
C ILE A 25 12.15 1.64 10.58
N GLY A 26 12.76 0.81 11.43
CA GLY A 26 12.56 -0.64 11.41
C GLY A 26 11.10 -1.04 11.64
N LYS A 27 10.37 -0.36 12.53
CA LYS A 27 8.94 -0.65 12.77
C LYS A 27 8.06 -0.25 11.59
N VAL A 28 8.44 0.81 10.89
CA VAL A 28 7.73 1.27 9.68
C VAL A 28 7.93 0.27 8.55
N ILE A 29 9.15 -0.19 8.33
CA ILE A 29 9.47 -1.19 7.30
C ILE A 29 8.77 -2.53 7.60
N GLN A 30 8.82 -3.01 8.86
CA GLN A 30 8.12 -4.23 9.26
C GLN A 30 6.61 -4.13 9.02
N TYR A 31 6.02 -2.97 9.29
CA TYR A 31 4.62 -2.71 9.00
C TYR A 31 4.33 -2.76 7.48
N THR A 32 5.18 -2.15 6.65
CA THR A 32 5.03 -2.22 5.19
C THR A 32 5.06 -3.65 4.68
N PHE A 33 6.01 -4.47 5.17
CA PHE A 33 6.08 -5.88 4.79
C PHE A 33 4.85 -6.67 5.22
N LEU A 34 4.29 -6.39 6.41
CA LEU A 34 3.05 -7.00 6.86
C LEU A 34 1.88 -6.63 5.92
N LEU A 35 1.74 -5.35 5.58
CA LEU A 35 0.72 -4.87 4.64
C LEU A 35 0.87 -5.54 3.26
N ILE A 36 2.10 -5.60 2.73
CA ILE A 36 2.40 -6.27 1.46
C ILE A 36 2.03 -7.76 1.55
N THR A 37 2.35 -8.44 2.64
CA THR A 37 2.01 -9.85 2.82
C THR A 37 0.50 -10.07 2.75
N ILE A 38 -0.30 -9.21 3.40
CA ILE A 38 -1.77 -9.28 3.33
C ILE A 38 -2.25 -9.10 1.89
N VAL A 39 -1.75 -8.08 1.18
CA VAL A 39 -2.12 -7.80 -0.21
C VAL A 39 -1.72 -8.98 -1.11
N THR A 40 -0.51 -9.51 -0.97
CA THR A 40 -0.02 -10.65 -1.76
C THR A 40 -0.84 -11.91 -1.51
N VAL A 41 -1.17 -12.24 -0.26
CA VAL A 41 -2.02 -13.40 0.06
C VAL A 41 -3.40 -13.26 -0.60
N PHE A 42 -3.98 -12.07 -0.55
CA PHE A 42 -5.26 -11.81 -1.19
C PHE A 42 -5.19 -11.92 -2.71
N SER A 43 -4.25 -11.24 -3.35
CA SER A 43 -4.07 -11.28 -4.81
C SER A 43 -3.72 -12.68 -5.31
N PHE A 44 -2.96 -13.46 -4.52
CA PHE A 44 -2.67 -14.86 -4.83
C PHE A 44 -3.94 -15.74 -4.76
N GLY A 45 -4.80 -15.54 -3.75
CA GLY A 45 -6.08 -16.24 -3.66
C GLY A 45 -7.02 -15.94 -4.83
N ARG A 46 -6.99 -14.70 -5.34
CA ARG A 46 -7.72 -14.33 -6.56
C ARG A 46 -7.14 -15.03 -7.79
N PHE A 47 -5.83 -14.96 -7.98
CA PHE A 47 -5.13 -15.64 -9.06
C PHE A 47 -5.45 -17.14 -9.11
N SER A 48 -5.44 -17.84 -7.97
CA SER A 48 -5.77 -19.28 -7.92
C SER A 48 -7.22 -19.57 -8.29
N THR A 49 -8.15 -18.67 -7.92
CA THR A 49 -9.58 -18.81 -8.24
C THR A 49 -9.80 -18.60 -9.73
N ASP A 50 -9.25 -17.53 -10.30
CA ASP A 50 -9.39 -17.20 -11.72
C ASP A 50 -8.76 -18.27 -12.62
N MET A 51 -7.61 -18.83 -12.21
CA MET A 51 -6.99 -19.95 -12.92
C MET A 51 -7.90 -21.19 -12.95
N SER A 52 -8.57 -21.51 -11.85
CA SER A 52 -9.48 -22.67 -11.79
C SER A 52 -10.74 -22.53 -12.66
N VAL A 53 -11.22 -21.31 -12.87
CA VAL A 53 -12.42 -21.04 -13.69
C VAL A 53 -12.08 -21.11 -15.18
N ASN A 54 -10.95 -20.53 -15.61
CA ASN A 54 -10.56 -20.48 -17.02
C ASN A 54 -10.05 -21.82 -17.58
N THR A 55 -9.65 -22.76 -16.71
CA THR A 55 -9.23 -24.10 -17.13
C THR A 55 -10.37 -24.99 -17.64
N LEU A 56 -11.64 -24.62 -17.44
CA LEU A 56 -12.79 -25.43 -17.86
C LEU A 56 -12.98 -25.48 -19.40
N ASP A 57 -12.39 -24.54 -20.14
CA ASP A 57 -12.63 -24.40 -21.59
C ASP A 57 -11.50 -24.96 -22.48
N ILE A 58 -10.36 -25.41 -21.93
CA ILE A 58 -9.19 -25.86 -22.71
C ILE A 58 -8.58 -27.13 -22.13
N SER A 59 -9.22 -28.27 -22.44
CA SER A 59 -8.89 -29.62 -21.93
C SER A 59 -7.44 -30.09 -22.14
N GLY A 60 -6.72 -29.55 -23.13
CA GLY A 60 -5.34 -29.93 -23.41
C GLY A 60 -4.28 -29.20 -22.59
N ILE A 61 -4.57 -28.00 -22.06
CA ILE A 61 -3.62 -27.19 -21.28
C ILE A 61 -3.73 -27.50 -19.78
N THR A 62 -4.92 -27.92 -19.33
CA THR A 62 -5.19 -28.26 -17.94
C THR A 62 -4.31 -29.38 -17.42
N GLU A 63 -4.08 -30.42 -18.22
CA GLU A 63 -3.26 -31.57 -17.81
C GLU A 63 -1.80 -31.18 -17.54
N TYR A 64 -1.21 -30.32 -18.37
CA TYR A 64 0.15 -29.81 -18.15
C TYR A 64 0.24 -28.89 -16.92
N ILE A 65 -0.77 -28.04 -16.71
CA ILE A 65 -0.83 -27.18 -15.53
C ILE A 65 -0.93 -28.05 -14.27
N ASP A 66 -1.80 -29.07 -14.28
CA ASP A 66 -2.02 -29.98 -13.14
C ASP A 66 -0.74 -30.68 -12.69
N GLN A 67 0.09 -31.12 -13.65
CA GLN A 67 1.38 -31.76 -13.36
C GLN A 67 2.39 -30.79 -12.72
N ILE A 68 2.34 -29.50 -13.05
CA ILE A 68 3.33 -28.49 -12.62
C ILE A 68 2.81 -27.61 -11.47
N LYS A 69 1.52 -27.73 -11.07
CA LYS A 69 0.88 -26.94 -9.99
C LYS A 69 1.75 -26.77 -8.75
N TRP A 70 2.40 -27.85 -8.32
CA TRP A 70 3.28 -27.87 -7.14
C TRP A 70 4.46 -26.88 -7.24
N LEU A 71 5.03 -26.70 -8.44
CA LEU A 71 6.11 -25.74 -8.68
C LEU A 71 5.55 -24.35 -9.01
N LEU A 72 4.50 -24.29 -9.82
CA LEU A 72 3.93 -23.05 -10.33
C LEU A 72 3.43 -22.14 -9.21
N TYR A 73 2.68 -22.67 -8.25
CA TYR A 73 2.07 -21.87 -7.18
C TYR A 73 3.08 -21.23 -6.22
N PRO A 74 4.06 -21.94 -5.64
CA PRO A 74 5.08 -21.33 -4.79
C PRO A 74 5.92 -20.27 -5.53
N VAL A 75 6.32 -20.56 -6.77
CA VAL A 75 7.10 -19.61 -7.58
C VAL A 75 6.28 -18.36 -7.87
N THR A 76 5.00 -18.52 -8.21
CA THR A 76 4.10 -17.39 -8.47
C THR A 76 3.89 -16.56 -7.22
N PHE A 77 3.70 -17.19 -6.05
CA PHE A 77 3.56 -16.47 -4.78
C PHE A 77 4.81 -15.64 -4.44
N ILE A 78 6.01 -16.23 -4.58
CA ILE A 78 7.27 -15.53 -4.31
C ILE A 78 7.47 -14.37 -5.30
N MET A 79 7.25 -14.61 -6.59
CA MET A 79 7.34 -13.58 -7.63
C MET A 79 6.36 -12.43 -7.37
N LEU A 80 5.11 -12.77 -7.04
CA LEU A 80 4.08 -11.79 -6.69
C LEU A 80 4.48 -10.98 -5.46
N PHE A 81 5.01 -11.62 -4.42
CA PHE A 81 5.48 -10.95 -3.21
C PHE A 81 6.60 -9.94 -3.51
N VAL A 82 7.61 -10.35 -4.28
CA VAL A 82 8.75 -9.50 -4.64
C VAL A 82 8.29 -8.31 -5.50
N LEU A 83 7.46 -8.58 -6.50
CA LEU A 83 6.93 -7.53 -7.39
C LEU A 83 6.05 -6.54 -6.62
N THR A 84 5.12 -7.02 -5.78
CA THR A 84 4.26 -6.16 -4.95
C THR A 84 5.10 -5.33 -3.98
N THR A 85 6.16 -5.90 -3.40
CA THR A 85 7.09 -5.16 -2.56
C THR A 85 7.71 -4.00 -3.34
N MET A 86 8.31 -4.28 -4.51
CA MET A 86 8.94 -3.25 -5.34
C MET A 86 7.95 -2.13 -5.71
N LEU A 87 6.73 -2.48 -6.11
CA LEU A 87 5.71 -1.53 -6.51
C LEU A 87 5.24 -0.66 -5.33
N VAL A 88 4.92 -1.26 -4.18
CA VAL A 88 4.44 -0.53 -2.99
C VAL A 88 5.52 0.41 -2.45
N PHE A 89 6.79 -0.03 -2.39
CA PHE A 89 7.90 0.84 -1.98
C PHE A 89 8.10 1.99 -2.97
N GLY A 90 8.01 1.72 -4.27
CA GLY A 90 8.04 2.75 -5.32
C GLY A 90 6.92 3.78 -5.17
N GLN A 91 5.69 3.33 -4.92
CA GLN A 91 4.54 4.21 -4.67
C GLN A 91 4.74 5.08 -3.43
N ILE A 92 5.17 4.50 -2.31
CA ILE A 92 5.46 5.27 -1.08
C ILE A 92 6.53 6.33 -1.34
N ALA A 93 7.59 5.99 -2.09
CA ALA A 93 8.65 6.95 -2.43
C ALA A 93 8.13 8.12 -3.27
N LEU A 94 7.31 7.84 -4.29
CA LEU A 94 6.69 8.86 -5.15
C LEU A 94 5.72 9.76 -4.37
N TYR A 95 4.85 9.17 -3.55
CA TYR A 95 3.94 9.93 -2.69
C TYR A 95 4.66 10.75 -1.63
N ALA A 96 5.79 10.26 -1.09
CA ALA A 96 6.60 11.03 -0.16
C ALA A 96 7.28 12.22 -0.83
N LEU A 97 7.71 12.06 -2.09
CA LEU A 97 8.25 13.16 -2.90
C LEU A 97 7.17 14.21 -3.16
N ALA A 98 5.97 13.81 -3.61
CA ALA A 98 4.83 14.72 -3.74
C ALA A 98 4.47 15.38 -2.40
N GLY A 99 4.55 14.63 -1.31
CA GLY A 99 4.31 15.12 0.05
C GLY A 99 5.28 16.22 0.49
N LEU A 100 6.56 16.16 0.09
CA LEU A 100 7.53 17.24 0.34
C LEU A 100 7.09 18.55 -0.30
N PHE A 101 6.62 18.48 -1.54
CA PHE A 101 6.12 19.66 -2.26
C PHE A 101 4.92 20.28 -1.53
N ILE A 102 3.94 19.44 -1.16
CA ILE A 102 2.75 19.88 -0.40
C ILE A 102 3.17 20.50 0.95
N LEU A 103 4.10 19.89 1.68
CA LEU A 103 4.55 20.38 2.98
C LEU A 103 5.21 21.77 2.88
N LYS A 104 5.97 22.01 1.80
CA LYS A 104 6.61 23.31 1.51
C LYS A 104 5.55 24.38 1.24
N VAL A 105 4.53 24.06 0.45
CA VAL A 105 3.37 24.96 0.20
C VAL A 105 2.64 25.29 1.50
N MET A 106 2.49 24.32 2.40
CA MET A 106 1.81 24.51 3.70
C MET A 106 2.66 25.23 4.77
N LYS A 107 3.92 25.62 4.46
CA LYS A 107 4.87 26.26 5.40
C LYS A 107 5.04 25.47 6.70
N ARG A 108 5.11 24.13 6.61
CA ARG A 108 5.31 23.22 7.75
C ARG A 108 6.71 22.61 7.74
N ARG A 109 7.24 22.26 8.92
CA ARG A 109 8.57 21.65 9.07
C ARG A 109 8.49 20.14 8.89
N GLY A 110 9.37 19.58 8.06
CA GLY A 110 9.54 18.14 7.90
C GLY A 110 10.56 17.82 6.81
N GLU A 111 11.27 16.72 7.00
CA GLU A 111 12.25 16.18 6.06
C GLU A 111 11.67 14.96 5.34
N TYR A 112 12.30 14.55 4.23
CA TYR A 112 11.88 13.40 3.44
C TYR A 112 11.66 12.14 4.30
N ARG A 113 12.58 11.86 5.24
CA ARG A 113 12.47 10.72 6.16
C ARG A 113 11.20 10.72 7.00
N HIS A 114 10.72 11.89 7.41
CA HIS A 114 9.51 12.01 8.22
C HIS A 114 8.27 11.82 7.37
N ILE A 115 8.28 12.37 6.15
CA ILE A 115 7.18 12.25 5.22
C ILE A 115 7.04 10.80 4.73
N TRP A 116 8.15 10.14 4.38
CA TRP A 116 8.14 8.75 3.96
C TRP A 116 7.49 7.83 4.99
N ARG A 117 7.80 8.04 6.28
CA ARG A 117 7.16 7.29 7.39
C ARG A 117 5.66 7.54 7.42
N THR A 118 5.20 8.78 7.30
CA THR A 118 3.76 9.09 7.31
C THR A 118 3.04 8.58 6.07
N THR A 119 3.69 8.62 4.91
CA THR A 119 3.15 8.09 3.65
C THR A 119 2.92 6.59 3.73
N THR A 120 3.83 5.86 4.39
CA THR A 120 3.70 4.41 4.59
C THR A 120 2.39 4.04 5.32
N PHE A 121 1.94 4.88 6.26
CA PHE A 121 0.66 4.66 6.94
C PHE A 121 -0.51 5.24 6.14
N ALA A 122 -0.35 6.38 5.47
CA ALA A 122 -1.41 6.95 4.64
C ALA A 122 -1.82 6.04 3.46
N ILE A 123 -0.87 5.27 2.90
CA ILE A 123 -1.16 4.38 1.76
C ILE A 123 -2.07 3.21 2.13
N THR A 124 -2.25 2.89 3.41
CA THR A 124 -2.92 1.66 3.84
C THR A 124 -4.40 1.65 3.47
N TRP A 125 -5.05 2.81 3.57
CA TRP A 125 -6.45 2.96 3.17
C TRP A 125 -6.61 2.83 1.65
N ALA A 126 -5.65 3.37 0.89
CA ALA A 126 -5.63 3.23 -0.56
C ALA A 126 -5.38 1.79 -1.01
N THR A 127 -4.46 1.06 -0.36
CA THR A 127 -4.19 -0.34 -0.70
C THR A 127 -5.37 -1.25 -0.37
N ILE A 128 -6.04 -1.05 0.77
CA ILE A 128 -7.21 -1.84 1.14
C ILE A 128 -8.38 -1.55 0.21
N LEU A 129 -8.61 -0.27 -0.12
CA LEU A 129 -9.62 0.10 -1.10
C LEU A 129 -9.36 -0.54 -2.47
N SER A 130 -8.12 -0.46 -2.96
CA SER A 130 -7.74 -1.07 -4.23
C SER A 130 -7.91 -2.59 -4.22
N MET A 131 -7.55 -3.24 -3.12
CA MET A 131 -7.72 -4.68 -2.91
C MET A 131 -9.21 -5.10 -2.92
N LEU A 132 -10.07 -4.39 -2.19
CA LEU A 132 -11.50 -4.70 -2.12
C LEU A 132 -12.22 -4.43 -3.45
N ALA A 133 -11.77 -3.42 -4.19
CA ALA A 133 -12.37 -3.10 -5.48
C ALA A 133 -12.09 -4.15 -6.57
N GLU A 134 -11.18 -5.11 -6.35
CA GLU A 134 -11.04 -6.28 -7.22
C GLU A 134 -12.31 -7.15 -7.25
N PHE A 135 -13.23 -7.02 -6.28
CA PHE A 135 -14.53 -7.70 -6.30
C PHE A 135 -15.60 -7.01 -7.13
N VAL A 136 -15.38 -5.74 -7.50
CA VAL A 136 -16.37 -4.94 -8.22
C VAL A 136 -15.88 -4.75 -9.65
N PRO A 137 -16.71 -5.02 -10.68
CA PRO A 137 -16.39 -4.69 -12.06
C PRO A 137 -16.38 -3.16 -12.23
N THR A 138 -15.28 -2.54 -11.83
CA THR A 138 -15.04 -1.09 -11.90
C THR A 138 -13.87 -0.81 -12.84
N ALA A 139 -13.90 0.34 -13.51
CA ALA A 139 -12.81 0.75 -14.36
C ALA A 139 -11.53 0.92 -13.52
N ARG A 140 -10.50 0.13 -13.83
CA ARG A 140 -9.21 0.12 -13.11
C ARG A 140 -8.59 1.51 -13.00
N THR A 141 -8.74 2.34 -14.03
CA THR A 141 -8.25 3.72 -14.05
C THR A 141 -8.94 4.60 -13.00
N ILE A 142 -10.28 4.51 -12.88
CA ILE A 142 -11.06 5.30 -11.91
C ILE A 142 -10.62 4.95 -10.48
N LEU A 143 -10.46 3.66 -10.21
CA LEU A 143 -10.01 3.18 -8.89
C LEU A 143 -8.61 3.68 -8.55
N SER A 144 -7.69 3.70 -9.51
CA SER A 144 -6.32 4.18 -9.31
C SER A 144 -6.26 5.69 -9.01
N ILE A 145 -7.15 6.48 -9.65
CA ILE A 145 -7.28 7.90 -9.37
C ILE A 145 -7.86 8.11 -7.98
N LEU A 146 -8.88 7.32 -7.60
CA LEU A 146 -9.52 7.44 -6.29
C LEU A 146 -8.55 7.07 -5.17
N SER A 147 -7.76 6.00 -5.32
CA SER A 147 -6.74 5.60 -4.35
C SER A 147 -5.64 6.65 -4.23
N LEU A 148 -5.21 7.26 -5.34
CA LEU A 148 -4.27 8.38 -5.34
C LEU A 148 -4.82 9.59 -4.58
N LEU A 149 -6.03 10.05 -4.90
CA LEU A 149 -6.65 11.21 -4.23
C LEU A 149 -6.82 10.97 -2.73
N LEU A 150 -7.16 9.74 -2.36
CA LEU A 150 -7.33 9.31 -1.00
C LEU A 150 -6.01 9.37 -0.21
N THR A 151 -4.90 8.87 -0.76
CA THR A 151 -3.58 9.00 -0.11
C THR A 151 -3.15 10.45 0.06
N ILE A 152 -3.33 11.28 -0.98
CA ILE A 152 -2.98 12.70 -0.93
C ILE A 152 -3.80 13.43 0.13
N THR A 153 -5.10 13.15 0.19
CA THR A 153 -6.00 13.74 1.20
C THR A 153 -5.56 13.38 2.62
N LEU A 154 -5.21 12.11 2.87
CA LEU A 154 -4.69 11.67 4.16
C LEU A 154 -3.36 12.33 4.52
N LEU A 155 -2.46 12.50 3.54
CA LEU A 155 -1.21 13.23 3.74
C LEU A 155 -1.44 14.69 4.09
N ILE A 156 -2.34 15.39 3.39
CA ILE A 156 -2.70 16.78 3.70
C ILE A 156 -3.21 16.88 5.14
N ILE A 157 -4.14 15.99 5.55
CA ILE A 157 -4.67 15.94 6.91
C ILE A 157 -3.54 15.73 7.92
N ALA A 158 -2.61 14.81 7.66
CA ALA A 158 -1.46 14.58 8.53
C ALA A 158 -0.55 15.82 8.63
N PHE A 159 -0.27 16.48 7.51
CA PHE A 159 0.59 17.67 7.47
C PHE A 159 -0.01 18.88 8.19
N THR A 160 -1.34 19.00 8.29
CA THR A 160 -1.94 20.06 9.13
C THR A 160 -1.48 20.01 10.59
N LYS A 161 -1.12 18.81 11.07
CA LYS A 161 -0.64 18.55 12.43
C LYS A 161 0.88 18.62 12.56
N TYR A 162 1.62 18.85 11.48
CA TYR A 162 3.07 19.08 11.55
C TYR A 162 3.37 20.44 12.18
N PRO A 163 4.53 20.59 12.86
CA PRO A 163 4.94 21.85 13.45
C PRO A 163 5.09 22.93 12.36
N LYS A 164 4.63 24.14 12.67
CA LYS A 164 4.77 25.30 11.79
C LYS A 164 6.25 25.64 11.64
N GLN A 165 6.65 26.11 10.46
CA GLN A 165 7.94 26.75 10.30
C GLN A 165 7.97 28.03 11.15
N PRO A 166 9.12 28.38 11.76
CA PRO A 166 9.26 29.64 12.45
C PRO A 166 9.06 30.72 11.39
N ILE A 167 8.40 31.80 11.79
CA ILE A 167 8.33 32.98 10.95
C ILE A 167 9.79 33.44 10.81
N SER A 168 10.35 33.31 9.61
CA SER A 168 11.62 33.98 9.31
C SER A 168 11.32 35.47 9.47
N LYS A 169 11.87 36.09 10.52
CA LYS A 169 11.96 37.54 10.58
C LYS A 169 12.82 38.04 9.43
#